data_AF-A0A0N8FSS2-F1
#
_entry.id   AF-A0A0N8FSS2-F1
#
_cell.length_a   1.000
_cell.length_b   1.000
_cell.length_c   1.000
_cell.angle_alpha   90.00
_cell.angle_beta   90.00
_cell.angle_gamma   90.00
#
_symmetry.space_group_name_H-M   'P 1'
#
loop_
_entity.id
_entity.type
_entity.pdbx_description
1 polymer ?
#
loop_
_entity_poly.entity_id
_entity_poly.type
_entity_poly.pdbx_seq_one_letter_code
_entity_poly.pdbx_strand_id
1 'polypeptide(L)'
;MHHTGTDIQKLVDLLGGWPPHFDEVERSHGESILRYLKREKKIDEPVFGQVVRYAVHRAAFDRLSVLIVEEGFEATEGNYLSGLSQQRSSHINQLKALEKELLGTPYIRAKVGETTQTSFMDQFDDPAPDGQGQGGKVVTPFRPMTRKGTRA
;
A
#
# COMPACT_ATOMS: atom_id res chain seq x y z
N MET A 1 -1.79 -28.25 12.83
CA MET A 1 -0.90 -27.26 13.46
C MET A 1 -1.77 -26.24 14.16
N HIS A 2 -1.64 -26.07 15.47
CA HIS A 2 -2.51 -25.19 16.25
C HIS A 2 -2.14 -23.73 15.98
N HIS A 3 -2.99 -23.00 15.26
CA HIS A 3 -2.84 -21.56 15.04
C HIS A 3 -3.31 -20.78 16.26
N THR A 4 -2.47 -20.70 17.30
CA THR A 4 -2.67 -19.91 18.53
C THR A 4 -2.17 -18.47 18.37
N GLY A 5 -2.29 -17.91 17.17
CA GLY A 5 -1.99 -16.49 16.91
C GLY A 5 -3.23 -15.62 17.05
N THR A 6 -3.03 -14.34 17.35
CA THR A 6 -4.09 -13.32 17.24
C THR A 6 -4.69 -13.36 15.83
N ASP A 7 -5.93 -12.88 15.69
CA ASP A 7 -6.66 -12.84 14.41
C ASP A 7 -5.93 -12.03 13.30
N ILE A 8 -4.95 -11.22 13.69
CA ILE A 8 -4.03 -10.51 12.78
C ILE A 8 -2.86 -11.40 12.37
N GLN A 9 -2.29 -12.15 13.30
CA GLN A 9 -1.21 -13.09 12.98
C GLN A 9 -1.68 -14.11 11.93
N LYS A 10 -2.90 -14.64 12.07
CA LYS A 10 -3.49 -15.54 11.08
C LYS A 10 -3.61 -14.89 9.71
N LEU A 11 -4.01 -13.61 9.67
CA LEU A 11 -4.13 -12.85 8.43
C LEU A 11 -2.77 -12.61 7.78
N VAL A 12 -1.75 -12.26 8.57
CA VAL A 12 -0.38 -12.08 8.09
C VAL A 12 0.18 -13.40 7.55
N ASP A 13 -0.04 -14.51 8.25
CA ASP A 13 0.41 -15.84 7.81
C ASP A 13 -0.23 -16.24 6.47
N LEU A 14 -1.50 -15.87 6.24
CA LEU A 14 -2.19 -16.08 4.95
C LEU A 14 -1.64 -15.21 3.81
N LEU A 15 -1.12 -14.02 4.14
CA LEU A 15 -0.58 -13.06 3.16
C LEU A 15 0.92 -13.25 2.88
N GLY A 16 1.51 -14.35 3.35
CA GLY A 16 2.92 -14.70 3.11
C GLY A 16 3.87 -14.34 4.25
N GLY A 17 3.37 -13.84 5.39
CA GLY A 17 4.16 -13.55 6.58
C GLY A 17 4.89 -12.21 6.53
N TRP A 18 5.46 -11.81 7.67
CA TRP A 18 6.35 -10.65 7.73
C TRP A 18 7.71 -10.96 7.09
N PRO A 19 8.38 -9.98 6.46
CA PRO A 19 9.73 -10.18 5.96
C PRO A 19 10.70 -10.61 7.09
N PRO A 20 11.70 -11.45 6.79
CA PRO A 20 12.58 -12.03 7.81
C PRO A 20 13.46 -10.99 8.53
N HIS A 21 13.70 -9.83 7.89
CA HIS A 21 14.50 -8.74 8.43
C HIS A 21 13.68 -7.73 9.26
N PHE A 22 12.38 -7.98 9.47
CA PHE A 22 11.54 -7.10 10.29
C PHE A 22 11.77 -7.36 11.77
N ASP A 23 12.12 -6.30 12.50
CA ASP A 23 12.14 -6.28 13.95
C ASP A 23 10.73 -6.02 14.49
N GLU A 24 10.59 -5.97 15.82
CA GLU A 24 9.31 -5.73 16.49
C GLU A 24 8.72 -4.35 16.15
N VAL A 25 9.57 -3.35 15.91
CA VAL A 25 9.15 -1.98 15.58
C VAL A 25 8.41 -1.95 14.24
N GLU A 26 9.01 -2.50 13.18
CA GLU A 26 8.39 -2.58 11.86
C GLU A 26 7.08 -3.37 11.91
N ARG A 27 7.07 -4.52 12.60
CA ARG A 27 5.85 -5.33 12.77
C ARG A 27 4.75 -4.55 13.48
N SER A 28 5.07 -3.82 14.55
CA SER A 28 4.08 -3.04 15.29
C SER A 28 3.44 -1.94 14.43
N HIS A 29 4.23 -1.23 13.61
CA HIS A 29 3.71 -0.23 12.68
C HIS A 29 2.86 -0.87 11.59
N GLY A 30 3.31 -1.97 11.00
CA GLY A 30 2.55 -2.71 10.00
C GLY A 30 1.22 -3.24 10.54
N GLU A 31 1.23 -3.85 11.73
CA GLU A 31 0.02 -4.33 12.41
C GLU A 31 -0.99 -3.22 12.68
N SER A 32 -0.52 -2.02 13.04
CA SER A 32 -1.40 -0.89 13.33
C SER A 32 -2.26 -0.50 12.12
N ILE A 33 -1.66 -0.46 10.93
CA ILE A 33 -2.39 -0.21 9.68
C ILE A 33 -3.20 -1.43 9.27
N LEU A 34 -2.66 -2.64 9.42
CA LEU A 34 -3.37 -3.86 9.06
C LEU A 34 -4.70 -3.99 9.83
N ARG A 35 -4.71 -3.60 11.12
CA ARG A 35 -5.94 -3.53 11.93
C ARG A 35 -7.00 -2.61 11.32
N TYR A 36 -6.58 -1.44 10.86
CA TYR A 36 -7.46 -0.48 10.21
C TYR A 36 -8.03 -1.05 8.91
N LEU A 37 -7.15 -1.56 8.03
CA LEU A 37 -7.55 -2.10 6.73
C LEU A 37 -8.44 -3.33 6.84
N LYS A 38 -8.21 -4.16 7.87
CA LYS A 38 -9.03 -5.34 8.15
C LYS A 38 -10.45 -4.96 8.52
N ARG A 39 -10.62 -3.95 9.38
CA ARG A 39 -11.93 -3.43 9.76
C ARG A 39 -12.68 -2.89 8.55
N GLU A 40 -11.96 -2.24 7.63
CA GLU A 40 -12.49 -1.71 6.38
C GLU A 40 -12.69 -2.77 5.29
N LYS A 41 -12.31 -4.03 5.54
CA LYS A 41 -12.29 -5.14 4.57
C LYS A 41 -11.54 -4.81 3.27
N LYS A 42 -10.46 -4.03 3.38
CA LYS A 42 -9.62 -3.55 2.26
C LYS A 42 -8.23 -4.16 2.34
N ILE A 43 -8.15 -5.48 2.35
CA ILE A 43 -6.88 -6.21 2.40
C ILE A 43 -6.86 -7.25 1.29
N ASP A 44 -5.84 -7.14 0.45
CA ASP A 44 -5.39 -8.15 -0.49
C ASP A 44 -3.85 -8.23 -0.44
N GLU A 45 -3.26 -9.12 -1.23
CA GLU A 45 -1.80 -9.33 -1.29
C GLU A 45 -1.03 -8.07 -1.75
N PRO A 46 -1.46 -7.33 -2.82
CA PRO A 46 -0.84 -6.05 -3.19
C PRO A 46 -0.87 -4.99 -2.08
N VAL A 47 -1.99 -4.85 -1.38
CA VAL A 47 -2.16 -3.91 -0.26
C VAL A 47 -1.27 -4.33 0.90
N PHE A 48 -1.14 -5.62 1.18
CA PHE A 48 -0.19 -6.10 2.19
C PHE A 48 1.26 -5.70 1.84
N GLY A 49 1.66 -5.78 0.57
CA GLY A 49 2.95 -5.26 0.11
C GLY A 49 3.14 -3.76 0.36
N GLN A 50 2.08 -2.95 0.22
CA GLN A 50 2.11 -1.54 0.61
C GLN A 50 2.22 -1.35 2.13
N VAL A 51 1.55 -2.17 2.94
CA VAL A 51 1.68 -2.16 4.41
C VAL A 51 3.11 -2.48 4.86
N VAL A 52 3.75 -3.46 4.22
CA VAL A 52 5.16 -3.79 4.47
C VAL A 52 6.06 -2.60 4.16
N ARG A 53 5.89 -1.94 3.00
CA ARG A 53 6.67 -0.72 2.67
C ARG A 53 6.41 0.42 3.65
N TYR A 54 5.17 0.59 4.10
CA TYR A 54 4.81 1.57 5.11
C TYR A 54 5.56 1.32 6.41
N ALA A 55 5.55 0.08 6.90
CA ALA A 55 6.23 -0.31 8.13
C ALA A 55 7.72 0.03 8.12
N VAL A 56 8.42 -0.27 7.01
CA VAL A 56 9.84 0.07 6.83
C VAL A 56 10.08 1.56 6.91
N HIS A 57 9.32 2.35 6.14
CA HIS A 57 9.52 3.80 6.11
C HIS A 57 9.13 4.46 7.44
N ARG A 58 8.15 3.90 8.15
CA ARG A 58 7.72 4.42 9.45
C ARG A 58 8.78 4.17 10.52
N ALA A 59 9.31 2.95 10.58
CA ALA A 59 10.39 2.62 11.50
C ALA A 59 11.66 3.44 11.20
N ALA A 60 12.03 3.59 9.92
CA ALA A 60 13.17 4.43 9.52
C ALA A 60 12.99 5.90 9.91
N PHE A 61 11.78 6.45 9.74
CA PHE A 61 11.45 7.81 10.17
C PHE A 61 11.61 7.98 11.69
N ASP A 62 11.10 7.04 12.48
CA ASP A 62 11.17 7.12 13.94
C ASP A 62 12.63 6.99 14.43
N ARG A 63 13.42 6.06 13.87
CA ARG A 63 14.87 5.93 14.14
C ARG A 63 15.63 7.21 13.83
N LEU A 64 15.42 7.80 12.65
CA LEU A 64 16.06 9.08 12.26
C LEU A 64 15.62 10.25 13.13
N SER A 65 14.38 10.25 13.60
CA SER A 65 13.88 11.32 14.47
C SER A 65 14.59 11.34 15.82
N VAL A 66 14.89 10.15 16.39
CA VAL A 66 15.69 10.04 17.62
C VAL A 66 17.11 10.55 17.37
N LEU A 67 17.77 10.09 16.30
CA LEU A 67 19.15 10.50 15.98
C LEU A 67 19.29 12.01 15.75
N ILE A 68 18.32 12.65 15.10
CA ILE A 68 18.33 14.11 14.87
C ILE A 68 18.27 14.89 16.19
N VAL A 69 17.49 14.41 17.16
CA VAL A 69 17.40 15.06 18.49
C VAL A 69 18.74 14.96 19.23
N GLU A 70 19.45 13.84 19.05
CA GLU A 70 20.76 13.61 19.66
C GLU A 70 21.91 14.36 18.95
N GLU A 71 21.80 14.61 17.63
CA GLU A 71 22.86 15.20 16.80
C GLU A 71 23.20 16.66 17.17
N GLY A 72 22.25 17.41 17.76
CA GLY A 72 22.51 18.78 18.21
C GLY A 72 22.99 19.73 17.08
N PHE A 73 22.39 19.61 15.90
CA PHE A 73 22.85 20.31 14.69
C PHE A 73 22.71 21.84 14.76
N GLU A 74 23.79 22.57 14.47
CA GLU A 74 23.80 24.02 14.25
C GLU A 74 23.76 24.35 12.75
N ALA A 75 22.79 25.16 12.34
CA ALA A 75 22.62 25.55 10.93
C ALA A 75 23.75 26.49 10.46
N THR A 76 24.17 26.34 9.21
CA THR A 76 25.22 27.18 8.58
C THR A 76 24.66 27.87 7.33
N GLU A 77 25.28 28.97 6.87
CA GLU A 77 24.82 29.75 5.70
C GLU A 77 24.66 28.91 4.42
N GLY A 78 25.39 27.80 4.29
CA GLY A 78 25.32 26.89 3.15
C GLY A 78 24.47 25.64 3.37
N ASN A 79 24.04 25.34 4.60
CA ASN A 79 23.28 24.12 4.90
C ASN A 79 22.27 24.33 6.03
N TYR A 80 21.01 24.44 5.63
CA TYR A 80 19.89 24.71 6.54
C TYR A 80 19.31 23.44 7.19
N LEU A 81 19.69 22.25 6.72
CA LEU A 81 19.21 20.96 7.22
C LEU A 81 20.36 19.96 7.32
N SER A 82 20.44 19.22 8.44
CA SER A 82 21.38 18.11 8.57
C SER A 82 21.08 16.99 7.56
N GLY A 83 22.08 16.18 7.21
CA GLY A 83 21.89 15.05 6.29
C GLY A 83 20.81 14.07 6.78
N LEU A 84 20.74 13.85 8.10
CA LEU A 84 19.70 13.04 8.73
C LEU A 84 18.30 13.66 8.55
N SER A 85 18.20 14.99 8.66
CA SER A 85 16.94 15.70 8.44
C SER A 85 16.45 15.58 6.99
N GLN A 86 17.37 15.58 6.02
CA GLN A 86 17.04 15.35 4.61
C GLN A 86 16.56 13.91 4.37
N GLN A 87 17.24 12.92 4.96
CA GLN A 87 16.81 11.51 4.89
C GLN A 87 15.43 11.30 5.52
N ARG A 88 15.18 11.91 6.69
CA ARG A 88 13.85 11.89 7.33
C ARG A 88 12.78 12.50 6.44
N SER A 89 13.11 13.60 5.74
CA SER A 89 12.22 14.25 4.77
C SER A 89 11.90 13.36 3.55
N SER A 90 12.84 12.52 3.12
CA SER A 90 12.57 11.52 2.09
C SER A 90 11.55 10.49 2.57
N HIS A 91 11.73 9.95 3.78
CA HIS A 91 10.81 8.96 4.35
C HIS A 91 9.41 9.52 4.61
N ILE A 92 9.28 10.75 5.10
CA ILE A 92 7.95 11.35 5.30
C ILE A 92 7.19 11.53 3.98
N ASN A 93 7.89 11.82 2.87
CA ASN A 93 7.25 11.93 1.55
C ASN A 93 6.74 10.55 1.06
N GLN A 94 7.53 9.50 1.26
CA GLN A 94 7.10 8.12 0.96
C GLN A 94 5.91 7.70 1.84
N LEU A 95 5.94 8.04 3.14
CA LEU A 95 4.83 7.76 4.05
C LEU A 95 3.54 8.47 3.60
N LYS A 96 3.60 9.75 3.22
CA LYS A 96 2.42 10.47 2.73
C LYS A 96 1.80 9.84 1.48
N ALA A 97 2.63 9.34 0.56
CA ALA A 97 2.15 8.63 -0.63
C ALA A 97 1.45 7.33 -0.24
N LEU A 98 2.10 6.51 0.61
CA LEU A 98 1.55 5.24 1.09
C LEU A 98 0.28 5.43 1.91
N GLU A 99 0.23 6.43 2.79
CA GLU A 99 -0.97 6.75 3.60
C GLU A 99 -2.13 7.18 2.72
N LYS A 100 -1.87 7.93 1.65
CA LYS A 100 -2.91 8.31 0.68
C LYS A 100 -3.48 7.09 -0.05
N GLU A 101 -2.66 6.10 -0.38
CA GLU A 101 -3.09 4.86 -1.03
C GLU A 101 -3.85 3.95 -0.05
N LEU A 102 -3.25 3.69 1.12
CA LEU A 102 -3.78 2.77 2.12
C LEU A 102 -5.05 3.32 2.80
N LEU A 103 -5.03 4.59 3.20
CA LEU A 103 -6.11 5.26 3.94
C LEU A 103 -6.97 6.14 3.03
N GLY A 104 -6.73 6.13 1.72
CA GLY A 104 -7.50 6.90 0.75
C GLY A 104 -8.99 6.63 0.91
N THR A 105 -9.77 7.71 1.06
CA THR A 105 -11.22 7.62 1.16
C THR A 105 -11.82 7.02 -0.13
N PRO A 106 -12.99 6.37 -0.07
CA PRO A 106 -13.65 5.82 -1.27
C PRO A 106 -13.77 6.85 -2.41
N TYR A 107 -13.95 8.12 -2.08
CA TYR A 107 -13.99 9.24 -3.03
C TYR A 107 -12.66 9.46 -3.79
N ILE A 108 -11.52 9.37 -3.10
CA ILE A 108 -10.20 9.55 -3.72
C ILE A 108 -9.91 8.39 -4.68
N ARG A 109 -10.31 7.17 -4.32
CA ARG A 109 -10.15 5.97 -5.15
C ARG A 109 -11.02 6.05 -6.42
N ALA A 110 -12.30 6.41 -6.25
CA ALA A 110 -13.22 6.63 -7.36
C ALA A 110 -12.73 7.73 -8.34
N LYS A 111 -12.04 8.76 -7.84
CA LYS A 111 -11.46 9.84 -8.65
C LYS A 111 -10.23 9.40 -9.47
N VAL A 112 -9.49 8.39 -9.01
CA VAL A 112 -8.28 7.86 -9.69
C VAL A 112 -8.62 6.76 -10.70
N GLY A 113 -9.89 6.35 -10.78
CA GLY A 113 -10.31 5.28 -11.68
C GLY A 113 -9.99 3.88 -11.16
N GLU A 114 -9.51 3.78 -9.92
CA GLU A 114 -9.53 2.53 -9.17
C GLU A 114 -10.99 2.26 -8.83
N THR A 115 -11.51 1.14 -9.34
CA THR A 115 -12.86 0.67 -9.02
C THR A 115 -13.03 0.67 -7.50
N THR A 116 -14.18 1.14 -7.01
CA THR A 116 -14.64 1.03 -5.61
C THR A 116 -14.81 -0.41 -5.12
N GLN A 117 -14.13 -1.36 -5.77
CA GLN A 117 -14.20 -2.79 -5.48
C GLN A 117 -13.37 -3.11 -4.26
N THR A 118 -14.07 -3.26 -3.15
CA THR A 118 -13.75 -4.25 -2.15
C THR A 118 -13.74 -5.61 -2.82
N SER A 119 -12.59 -6.29 -2.79
CA SER A 119 -12.47 -7.74 -3.00
C SER A 119 -12.92 -8.31 -4.35
N PHE A 120 -11.99 -8.90 -5.09
CA PHE A 120 -12.27 -9.77 -6.24
C PHE A 120 -13.20 -10.96 -5.89
N MET A 121 -13.28 -11.37 -4.61
CA MET A 121 -14.17 -12.43 -4.15
C MET A 121 -15.64 -12.03 -4.10
N ASP A 122 -15.95 -10.74 -3.93
CA ASP A 122 -17.35 -10.27 -3.91
C ASP A 122 -18.01 -10.43 -5.29
N GLN A 123 -17.22 -10.56 -6.37
CA GLN A 123 -17.73 -10.76 -7.73
C GLN A 123 -17.98 -12.23 -8.11
N PHE A 124 -17.57 -13.19 -7.28
CA PHE A 124 -17.77 -14.61 -7.58
C PHE A 124 -19.17 -15.10 -7.19
N ASP A 125 -19.79 -14.43 -6.22
CA ASP A 125 -21.14 -14.75 -5.74
C ASP A 125 -22.25 -14.00 -6.50
N ASP A 126 -21.89 -13.03 -7.35
CA ASP A 126 -22.86 -12.39 -8.24
C ASP A 126 -23.18 -13.34 -9.39
N PRO A 127 -24.42 -13.84 -9.52
CA PRO A 127 -24.82 -14.61 -10.69
C PRO A 127 -24.63 -13.73 -11.92
N ALA A 128 -24.00 -14.29 -12.95
CA ALA A 128 -23.88 -13.65 -14.25
C ALA A 128 -25.27 -13.11 -14.66
N PRO A 129 -25.38 -11.85 -15.14
CA PRO A 129 -26.68 -11.31 -15.51
C PRO A 129 -27.29 -12.18 -16.61
N ASP A 130 -28.38 -12.86 -16.26
CA ASP A 130 -29.16 -13.67 -17.18
C ASP A 130 -29.63 -12.78 -18.34
N GLY A 131 -29.24 -13.22 -19.54
CA GLY A 131 -29.09 -12.34 -20.68
C GLY A 131 -30.38 -11.74 -21.22
N GLN A 132 -30.21 -10.57 -21.83
CA GLN A 132 -30.90 -10.20 -23.07
C GLN A 132 -30.20 -8.99 -23.72
N GLY A 133 -29.55 -9.22 -24.86
CA GLY A 133 -29.27 -8.16 -25.83
C GLY A 133 -27.80 -7.88 -26.16
N GLN A 134 -27.42 -8.29 -27.38
CA GLN A 134 -26.39 -7.73 -28.25
C GLN A 134 -24.91 -7.84 -27.87
N GLY A 135 -24.22 -8.68 -28.65
CA GLY A 135 -22.86 -8.41 -29.12
C GLY A 135 -21.77 -8.78 -28.13
N GLY A 136 -21.31 -10.03 -28.22
CA GLY A 136 -20.14 -10.54 -27.50
C GLY A 136 -18.92 -9.64 -27.70
N LYS A 137 -18.70 -8.74 -26.74
CA LYS A 137 -17.46 -7.98 -26.59
C LYS A 137 -16.59 -8.80 -25.66
N VAL A 138 -15.86 -9.74 -26.27
CA VAL A 138 -14.79 -10.48 -25.59
C VAL A 138 -13.82 -9.44 -25.01
N VAL A 139 -13.80 -9.31 -23.68
CA VAL A 139 -12.81 -8.48 -22.97
C VAL A 139 -11.51 -9.28 -22.94
N THR A 140 -10.75 -9.23 -24.03
CA THR A 140 -9.36 -9.70 -24.01
C THR A 140 -8.49 -8.59 -23.41
N PRO A 141 -7.68 -8.85 -22.36
CA PRO A 141 -6.90 -7.83 -21.65
C PRO A 141 -5.73 -7.25 -22.47
N PHE A 142 -5.44 -7.83 -23.63
CA PHE A 142 -4.43 -7.33 -24.56
C PHE A 142 -5.12 -6.79 -25.80
N ARG A 143 -5.24 -5.46 -25.89
CA ARG A 143 -5.61 -4.79 -27.14
C ARG A 143 -4.32 -4.60 -27.95
N PRO A 144 -4.13 -5.30 -29.09
CA PRO A 144 -2.92 -5.12 -29.89
C PRO A 144 -2.88 -3.68 -30.40
N MET A 145 -1.76 -2.99 -30.19
CA MET A 145 -1.54 -1.65 -30.74
C MET A 145 -1.59 -1.71 -32.26
N THR A 146 -2.66 -1.20 -32.85
CA THR A 146 -2.73 -1.04 -34.30
C THR A 146 -1.69 0.00 -34.72
N ARG A 147 -0.66 -0.48 -35.43
CA ARG A 147 0.40 0.35 -36.01
C ARG A 147 -0.26 1.32 -37.01
N LYS A 148 -0.22 2.61 -36.70
CA LYS A 148 -0.76 3.68 -37.57
C LYS A 148 0.07 3.72 -38.86
N GLY A 149 -0.41 3.06 -39.90
CA GLY A 149 0.09 3.21 -41.26
C GLY A 149 -0.52 4.48 -41.87
N THR A 150 0.32 5.47 -42.15
CA THR A 150 -0.02 6.52 -43.13
C THR A 150 1.26 6.84 -43.89
N ARG A 151 1.43 6.15 -45.02
CA ARG A 151 2.22 6.60 -46.17
C ARG A 151 1.25 6.63 -47.34
N ALA A 152 0.84 7.83 -47.72
CA ALA A 152 0.52 8.27 -49.08
C ALA A 152 0.51 9.79 -49.02
#